data_AF-A0A2X2C317-F1
#
_entry.id   AF-A0A2X2C317-F1
#
_cell.length_a   1.000
_cell.length_b   1.000
_cell.length_c   1.000
_cell.angle_alpha   90.00
_cell.angle_beta   90.00
_cell.angle_gamma   90.00
#
_symmetry.space_group_name_H-M   'P 1'
#
loop_
_entity.id
_entity.type
_entity.pdbx_description
1 polymer ?
#
loop_
_entity_poly.entity_id
_entity_poly.type
_entity_poly.pdbx_seq_one_letter_code
_entity_poly.pdbx_strand_id
1 'polypeptide(L)'
;MHQCVSYFNALKRWPLFASVLILSLLPSHAFAQFPSVISHPLPGGGQSWSLPVQTLIFITALGFIPAVLLMMTSFTRIIIVLGLLRNALGTPSAPPNQVVLGLALFMTFFIMAPVFDKIYQDAYLPFSEDKITFEQALDNGSQPLRQFMMQQTRETDLALFARLADAPAFETRDSVPMRILVPAYITSELKTAFSNWFYDFYPFSHHRLSGCQRLDGTRYDDGATRHRFTAF
;
A
#
# COMPACT_ATOMS: atom_id res chain seq x y z
N MET A 1 -10.83 4.27 49.69
CA MET A 1 -9.40 3.89 49.85
C MET A 1 -8.75 3.35 48.57
N HIS A 2 -9.47 2.66 47.67
CA HIS A 2 -8.89 2.11 46.42
C HIS A 2 -8.45 3.14 45.36
N GLN A 3 -9.05 4.34 45.31
CA GLN A 3 -8.69 5.36 44.30
C GLN A 3 -7.37 6.10 44.60
N CYS A 4 -6.95 6.20 45.88
CA CYS A 4 -5.67 6.86 46.24
C CYS A 4 -4.43 6.03 45.87
N VAL A 5 -4.52 4.69 45.91
CA VAL A 5 -3.37 3.81 45.63
C VAL A 5 -3.00 3.79 44.14
N SER A 6 -3.99 3.93 43.25
CA SER A 6 -3.77 3.94 41.80
C SER A 6 -3.01 5.19 41.32
N TYR A 7 -3.28 6.34 41.94
CA TYR A 7 -2.59 7.60 41.64
C TYR A 7 -1.12 7.57 42.06
N PHE A 8 -0.80 6.95 43.21
CA PHE A 8 0.57 6.81 43.70
C PHE A 8 1.42 5.89 42.79
N ASN A 9 0.83 4.82 42.25
CA ASN A 9 1.51 3.93 41.32
C ASN A 9 1.70 4.54 39.92
N ALA A 10 0.81 5.44 39.48
CA ALA A 10 0.97 6.18 38.23
C ALA A 10 2.15 7.18 38.30
N LEU A 11 2.32 7.85 39.44
CA LEU A 11 3.42 8.80 39.66
C LEU A 11 4.79 8.09 39.71
N LYS A 12 4.85 6.86 40.23
CA LYS A 12 6.08 6.05 40.31
C LYS A 12 6.51 5.44 38.97
N ARG A 13 5.60 5.27 38.01
CA ARG A 13 5.90 4.73 36.65
C ARG A 13 6.29 5.82 35.65
N TRP A 14 5.99 7.08 35.96
CA TRP A 14 6.37 8.23 35.14
C TRP A 14 7.89 8.38 34.90
N PRO A 15 8.79 8.20 35.88
CA PRO A 15 10.23 8.26 35.62
C PRO A 15 10.74 7.10 34.75
N LEU A 16 10.06 5.94 34.75
CA LEU A 16 10.40 4.81 33.88
C LEU A 16 10.03 5.09 32.42
N PHE A 17 8.86 5.68 32.15
CA PHE A 17 8.47 6.10 30.80
C PHE A 17 9.28 7.28 30.30
N ALA A 18 9.64 8.23 31.17
CA ALA A 18 10.54 9.33 30.83
C ALA A 18 11.95 8.82 30.50
N SER A 19 12.46 7.83 31.23
CA SER A 19 13.77 7.21 30.96
C SER A 19 13.79 6.46 29.62
N VAL A 20 12.73 5.72 29.26
CA VAL A 20 12.63 5.05 27.95
C VAL A 20 12.50 6.06 26.80
N LEU A 21 11.73 7.14 27.01
CA LEU A 21 11.63 8.23 26.03
C LEU A 21 12.99 8.92 25.84
N ILE A 22 13.70 9.25 26.93
CA ILE A 22 15.04 9.84 26.88
C ILE A 22 16.03 8.88 26.22
N LEU A 23 15.95 7.58 26.48
CA LEU A 23 16.80 6.55 25.83
C LEU A 23 16.52 6.44 24.33
N SER A 24 15.27 6.65 23.89
CA SER A 24 14.90 6.71 22.46
C SER A 24 15.28 8.02 21.76
N LEU A 25 15.56 9.08 22.53
CA LEU A 25 16.06 10.36 22.03
C LEU A 25 17.60 10.45 22.01
N LEU A 26 18.33 9.43 22.50
CA LEU A 26 19.75 9.36 22.17
C LEU A 26 19.86 9.15 20.66
N PRO A 27 20.47 10.09 19.92
CA PRO A 27 20.76 9.86 18.53
C PRO A 27 21.79 8.74 18.52
N SER A 28 21.36 7.52 18.19
CA SER A 28 22.30 6.53 17.69
C SER A 28 22.88 7.13 16.42
N HIS A 29 24.10 7.65 16.53
CA HIS A 29 24.87 8.09 15.38
C HIS A 29 25.27 6.82 14.63
N ALA A 30 24.30 6.20 13.96
CA ALA A 30 24.57 5.34 12.84
C ALA A 30 25.19 6.28 11.81
N PHE A 31 26.53 6.25 11.72
CA PHE A 31 27.23 6.83 10.60
C PHE A 31 26.81 6.04 9.35
N ALA A 32 25.69 6.44 8.76
CA ALA A 32 25.45 6.18 7.36
C ALA A 32 26.56 6.93 6.63
N GLN A 33 27.56 6.18 6.16
CA GLN A 33 28.62 6.70 5.33
C GLN A 33 27.97 7.24 4.07
N PHE A 34 27.72 8.56 4.04
CA PHE A 34 27.22 9.21 2.84
C PHE A 34 28.25 8.98 1.73
N PRO A 35 27.80 8.61 0.53
CA PRO A 35 28.70 8.36 -0.57
C PRO A 35 29.52 9.61 -0.85
N SER A 36 30.84 9.41 -0.86
CA SER A 36 31.87 10.44 -0.90
C SER A 36 31.64 11.44 -2.03
N VAL A 37 31.41 12.71 -1.67
CA VAL A 37 31.45 13.81 -2.62
C VAL A 37 32.90 14.00 -3.05
N ILE A 38 33.21 13.78 -4.33
CA ILE A 38 34.57 13.94 -4.87
C ILE A 38 34.70 15.40 -5.34
N SER A 39 35.66 16.13 -4.76
CA SER A 39 36.00 17.47 -5.20
C SER A 39 37.01 17.39 -6.35
N HIS A 40 36.63 17.84 -7.56
CA HIS A 40 37.58 18.07 -8.63
C HIS A 40 38.02 19.54 -8.61
N PRO A 41 39.32 19.85 -8.39
CA PRO A 41 39.80 21.21 -8.45
C PRO A 41 39.79 21.73 -9.88
N LEU A 42 39.11 22.86 -10.12
CA LEU A 42 39.13 23.58 -11.40
C LEU A 42 40.38 24.46 -11.51
N PRO A 43 40.90 24.69 -12.74
CA PRO A 43 41.93 25.70 -12.97
C PRO A 43 41.36 27.08 -12.59
N GLY A 44 41.81 27.67 -11.48
CA GLY A 44 41.29 28.93 -10.95
C GLY A 44 40.90 28.91 -9.46
N GLY A 45 41.12 27.81 -8.73
CA GLY A 45 40.87 27.73 -7.29
C GLY A 45 39.41 27.45 -6.90
N GLY A 46 38.55 27.17 -7.88
CA GLY A 46 37.20 26.67 -7.65
C GLY A 46 37.20 25.16 -7.38
N GLN A 47 36.40 24.71 -6.42
CA GLN A 47 36.13 23.30 -6.19
C GLN A 47 34.83 22.93 -6.90
N SER A 48 34.86 21.97 -7.84
CA SER A 48 33.63 21.38 -8.38
C SER A 48 33.24 20.16 -7.56
N TRP A 49 32.05 20.24 -6.98
CA TRP A 49 31.44 19.14 -6.22
C TRP A 49 30.64 18.28 -7.19
N SER A 50 31.21 17.16 -7.62
CA SER A 50 30.46 16.18 -8.41
C SER A 50 30.21 14.94 -7.58
N LEU A 51 28.93 14.63 -7.37
CA LEU A 51 28.52 13.30 -6.95
C LEU A 51 28.79 12.35 -8.11
N PRO A 52 29.52 11.23 -7.90
CA PRO A 52 29.67 10.21 -8.93
C PRO A 52 28.28 9.80 -9.44
N VAL A 53 28.08 9.73 -10.75
CA VAL A 53 26.77 9.37 -11.34
C VAL A 53 26.25 8.03 -10.80
N GLN A 54 27.16 7.09 -10.53
CA GLN A 54 26.86 5.80 -9.89
C GLN A 54 26.19 5.97 -8.52
N THR A 55 26.67 6.89 -7.69
CA THR A 55 26.08 7.22 -6.40
C THR A 55 24.68 7.77 -6.55
N LEU A 56 24.49 8.70 -7.49
CA LEU A 56 23.18 9.32 -7.76
C LEU A 56 22.14 8.27 -8.16
N ILE A 57 22.52 7.33 -9.03
CA ILE A 57 21.65 6.23 -9.45
C ILE A 57 21.34 5.31 -8.26
N PHE A 58 22.32 4.99 -7.42
CA PHE A 58 22.13 4.13 -6.25
C PHE A 58 21.13 4.71 -5.25
N ILE A 59 21.28 5.98 -4.85
CA ILE A 59 20.34 6.63 -3.91
C ILE A 59 18.94 6.76 -4.52
N THR A 60 18.85 6.99 -5.83
CA THR A 60 17.57 7.07 -6.54
C THR A 60 16.90 5.70 -6.52
N ALA A 61 17.62 4.64 -6.88
CA ALA A 61 17.11 3.27 -6.85
C ALA A 61 16.65 2.88 -5.44
N LEU A 62 17.42 3.21 -4.40
CA LEU A 62 17.07 2.93 -3.00
C LEU A 62 15.72 3.53 -2.59
N GLY A 63 15.40 4.73 -3.08
CA GLY A 63 14.12 5.40 -2.81
C GLY A 63 12.91 4.73 -3.49
N PHE A 64 13.11 4.12 -4.66
CA PHE A 64 12.04 3.47 -5.43
C PHE A 64 11.78 2.01 -5.02
N ILE A 65 12.80 1.28 -4.57
CA ILE A 65 12.69 -0.13 -4.15
C ILE A 65 11.48 -0.40 -3.22
N PRO A 66 11.27 0.34 -2.11
CA PRO A 66 10.16 0.03 -1.20
C PRO A 66 8.80 0.24 -1.86
N ALA A 67 8.65 1.25 -2.72
CA ALA A 67 7.40 1.49 -3.43
C ALA A 67 7.10 0.36 -4.44
N VAL A 68 8.11 -0.07 -5.21
CA VAL A 68 7.98 -1.15 -6.19
C VAL A 68 7.63 -2.47 -5.50
N LEU A 69 8.31 -2.80 -4.41
CA LEU A 69 8.03 -4.02 -3.63
C LEU A 69 6.60 -4.04 -3.12
N LEU A 70 6.09 -2.92 -2.59
CA LEU A 70 4.70 -2.84 -2.15
C LEU A 70 3.73 -3.01 -3.32
N MET A 71 4.02 -2.43 -4.50
CA MET A 71 3.16 -2.57 -5.67
C MET A 71 3.08 -4.00 -6.24
N MET A 72 4.10 -4.83 -6.02
CA MET A 72 4.11 -6.24 -6.41
C MET A 72 3.37 -7.15 -5.41
N THR A 73 2.83 -6.57 -4.33
CA THR A 73 2.13 -7.29 -3.26
C THR A 73 0.64 -6.95 -3.20
N SER A 74 -0.11 -7.63 -2.33
CA SER A 74 -1.54 -7.36 -2.06
C SER A 74 -1.80 -5.98 -1.43
N PHE A 75 -0.75 -5.24 -1.08
CA PHE A 75 -0.84 -3.90 -0.47
C PHE A 75 -1.74 -2.96 -1.29
N THR A 76 -1.59 -2.93 -2.62
CA THR A 76 -2.32 -2.02 -3.51
C THR A 76 -3.84 -2.17 -3.36
N ARG A 77 -4.37 -3.40 -3.32
CA ARG A 77 -5.81 -3.63 -3.16
C ARG A 77 -6.30 -3.19 -1.80
N ILE A 78 -5.56 -3.52 -0.74
CA ILE A 78 -5.96 -3.25 0.64
C ILE A 78 -5.98 -1.74 0.91
N ILE A 79 -4.93 -1.01 0.52
CA ILE A 79 -4.84 0.44 0.77
C ILE A 79 -5.95 1.20 0.05
N ILE A 80 -6.31 0.78 -1.17
CA ILE A 80 -7.39 1.41 -1.95
C ILE A 80 -8.75 1.13 -1.31
N VAL A 81 -9.07 -0.12 -0.98
CA VAL A 81 -10.35 -0.46 -0.36
C VAL A 81 -10.53 0.27 0.98
N LEU A 82 -9.51 0.26 1.84
CA LEU A 82 -9.57 0.96 3.13
C LEU A 82 -9.63 2.49 2.97
N GLY A 83 -8.91 3.04 1.97
CA GLY A 83 -8.95 4.47 1.67
C GLY A 83 -10.32 4.93 1.16
N LEU A 84 -10.96 4.15 0.30
CA LEU A 84 -12.31 4.44 -0.19
C LEU A 84 -13.38 4.22 0.90
N LEU A 85 -13.20 3.23 1.78
CA LEU A 85 -14.05 3.00 2.95
C LEU A 85 -14.05 4.22 3.88
N ARG A 86 -12.89 4.83 4.13
CA ARG A 86 -12.79 6.05 4.94
C ARG A 86 -13.65 7.20 4.40
N ASN A 87 -13.58 7.46 3.09
CA ASN A 87 -14.33 8.56 2.49
C ASN A 87 -15.84 8.38 2.65
N ALA A 88 -16.30 7.13 2.60
CA ALA A 88 -17.71 6.83 2.65
C ALA A 88 -18.31 6.82 4.07
N LEU A 89 -17.49 6.85 5.13
CA LEU A 89 -17.95 7.10 6.51
C LEU A 89 -18.49 8.54 6.70
N GLY A 90 -18.24 9.45 5.74
CA GLY A 90 -18.74 10.81 5.78
C GLY A 90 -18.04 11.72 6.79
N THR A 91 -17.01 11.22 7.48
CA THR A 91 -16.17 11.98 8.41
C THR A 91 -14.73 12.05 7.87
N PRO A 92 -14.28 13.22 7.38
CA PRO A 92 -12.99 13.33 6.70
C PRO A 92 -11.78 13.12 7.64
N SER A 93 -11.98 13.18 8.95
CA SER A 93 -10.91 13.13 9.97
C SER A 93 -10.64 11.75 10.58
N ALA A 94 -11.54 10.77 10.41
CA ALA A 94 -11.37 9.43 10.97
C ALA A 94 -11.56 8.35 9.89
N PRO A 95 -10.63 7.39 9.73
CA PRO A 95 -9.35 7.20 10.42
C PRO A 95 -8.17 8.02 9.81
N PRO A 96 -7.10 8.34 10.57
CA PRO A 96 -5.91 9.01 10.05
C PRO A 96 -5.19 8.21 8.95
N ASN A 97 -4.57 8.87 7.97
CA ASN A 97 -3.80 8.23 6.88
C ASN A 97 -2.78 7.21 7.39
N GLN A 98 -2.09 7.54 8.49
CA GLN A 98 -1.08 6.68 9.10
C GLN A 98 -1.67 5.37 9.63
N VAL A 99 -2.89 5.41 10.18
CA VAL A 99 -3.58 4.22 10.69
C VAL A 99 -4.00 3.32 9.53
N VAL A 100 -4.57 3.90 8.47
CA VAL A 100 -4.94 3.16 7.26
C VAL A 100 -3.71 2.48 6.63
N LEU A 101 -2.59 3.20 6.53
CA LEU A 101 -1.33 2.66 6.03
C LEU A 101 -0.81 1.51 6.90
N GLY A 102 -0.83 1.68 8.23
CA GLY A 102 -0.42 0.64 9.17
C GLY A 102 -1.27 -0.63 9.06
N LEU A 103 -2.60 -0.48 9.03
CA LEU A 103 -3.52 -1.59 8.84
C LEU A 103 -3.29 -2.30 7.50
N ALA A 104 -3.07 -1.54 6.42
CA ALA A 104 -2.80 -2.10 5.11
C ALA A 104 -1.51 -2.93 5.10
N LEU A 105 -0.43 -2.43 5.74
CA LEU A 105 0.83 -3.15 5.84
C LEU A 105 0.71 -4.44 6.67
N PHE A 106 0.06 -4.40 7.84
CA PHE A 106 -0.14 -5.60 8.65
C PHE A 106 -0.96 -6.67 7.92
N MET A 107 -2.05 -6.27 7.25
CA MET A 107 -2.85 -7.19 6.43
C MET A 107 -2.05 -7.74 5.24
N THR A 108 -1.18 -6.93 4.65
CA THR A 108 -0.29 -7.37 3.57
C THR A 108 0.65 -8.46 4.07
N PHE A 109 1.33 -8.26 5.21
CA PHE A 109 2.21 -9.27 5.80
C PHE A 109 1.47 -10.57 6.12
N PHE A 110 0.26 -10.46 6.66
CA PHE A 110 -0.57 -11.63 6.95
C PHE A 110 -0.93 -12.43 5.69
N ILE A 111 -1.34 -11.76 4.62
CA ILE A 111 -1.70 -12.41 3.35
C ILE A 111 -0.46 -12.96 2.62
N MET A 112 0.68 -12.27 2.74
CA MET A 112 1.93 -12.60 2.05
C MET A 112 2.82 -13.59 2.80
N ALA A 113 2.47 -14.00 4.02
CA ALA A 113 3.21 -15.00 4.79
C ALA A 113 3.70 -16.21 3.95
N PRO A 114 2.85 -16.92 3.16
CA PRO A 114 3.32 -18.08 2.38
C PRO A 114 4.30 -17.71 1.27
N VAL A 115 4.24 -16.48 0.74
CA VAL A 115 5.17 -16.01 -0.31
C VAL A 115 6.52 -15.66 0.33
N PHE A 116 6.52 -15.00 1.48
CA PHE A 116 7.75 -14.70 2.21
C PHE A 116 8.45 -15.96 2.72
N ASP A 117 7.70 -16.96 3.17
CA ASP A 117 8.27 -18.25 3.59
C ASP A 117 9.00 -18.94 2.42
N LYS A 118 8.43 -18.89 1.21
CA LYS A 118 9.07 -19.43 0.00
C LYS A 118 10.32 -18.67 -0.39
N ILE A 119 10.27 -17.34 -0.39
CA ILE A 119 11.46 -16.50 -0.66
C ILE A 119 12.56 -16.79 0.37
N TYR A 120 12.19 -16.97 1.64
CA TYR A 120 13.15 -17.28 2.70
C TYR A 120 13.85 -18.62 2.46
N GLN A 121 13.10 -19.67 2.14
CA GLN A 121 13.62 -21.02 1.92
C GLN A 121 14.41 -21.16 0.62
N ASP A 122 13.93 -20.57 -0.49
CA ASP A 122 14.44 -20.82 -1.83
C ASP A 122 15.49 -19.80 -2.29
N ALA A 123 15.54 -18.61 -1.66
CA ALA A 123 16.48 -17.54 -2.02
C ALA A 123 17.37 -17.12 -0.84
N TYR A 124 16.78 -16.73 0.30
CA TYR A 124 17.56 -16.14 1.39
C TYR A 124 18.49 -17.15 2.08
N LEU A 125 17.95 -18.30 2.51
CA LEU A 125 18.72 -19.34 3.20
C LEU A 125 19.91 -19.85 2.37
N PRO A 126 19.73 -20.30 1.11
CA PRO A 126 20.85 -20.77 0.29
C PRO A 126 21.85 -19.65 -0.05
N PHE A 127 21.41 -18.39 -0.16
CA PHE A 127 22.32 -17.26 -0.35
C PHE A 127 23.15 -16.98 0.91
N SER A 128 22.55 -17.07 2.10
CA SER A 128 23.25 -16.87 3.37
C SER A 128 24.25 -17.99 3.70
N GLU A 129 24.07 -19.16 3.10
CA GLU A 129 24.97 -20.30 3.19
C GLU A 129 25.99 -20.35 2.02
N ASP A 130 26.09 -19.28 1.23
CA ASP A 130 26.97 -19.15 0.06
C ASP A 130 26.79 -20.26 -0.99
N LYS A 131 25.60 -20.90 -1.05
CA LYS A 131 25.28 -21.98 -2.00
C LYS A 131 24.87 -21.48 -3.38
N ILE A 132 24.38 -20.25 -3.47
CA ILE A 132 23.92 -19.64 -4.72
C ILE A 132 24.47 -18.21 -4.87
N THR A 133 24.62 -17.75 -6.11
CA THR A 133 25.00 -16.35 -6.37
C THR A 133 23.85 -15.40 -6.09
N PHE A 134 24.15 -14.10 -5.93
CA PHE A 134 23.13 -13.07 -5.75
C PHE A 134 22.12 -13.03 -6.92
N GLU A 135 22.58 -13.22 -8.15
CA GLU A 135 21.74 -13.26 -9.35
C GLU A 135 20.75 -14.43 -9.30
N GLN A 136 21.22 -15.63 -8.90
CA GLN A 136 20.36 -16.80 -8.70
C GLN A 136 19.38 -16.61 -7.55
N ALA A 137 19.80 -15.95 -6.46
CA ALA A 137 18.91 -15.62 -5.36
C ALA A 137 17.77 -14.68 -5.79
N LEU A 138 18.07 -13.69 -6.64
CA LEU A 138 17.05 -12.81 -7.22
C LEU A 138 16.10 -13.57 -8.15
N ASP A 139 16.63 -14.44 -9.02
CA ASP A 139 15.81 -15.23 -9.93
C ASP A 139 14.88 -16.17 -9.16
N ASN A 140 15.41 -16.93 -8.19
CA ASN A 140 14.63 -17.81 -7.32
C ASN A 140 13.59 -17.04 -6.50
N GLY A 141 13.99 -15.90 -5.91
CA GLY A 141 13.08 -15.05 -5.14
C GLY A 141 11.98 -14.39 -5.98
N SER A 142 12.23 -14.18 -7.28
CA SER A 142 11.23 -13.62 -8.20
C SER A 142 10.13 -14.61 -8.58
N GLN A 143 10.38 -15.92 -8.51
CA GLN A 143 9.43 -16.96 -8.90
C GLN A 143 8.15 -16.99 -8.03
N PRO A 144 8.21 -17.03 -6.68
CA PRO A 144 7.00 -17.04 -5.85
C PRO A 144 6.22 -15.73 -5.98
N LEU A 145 6.89 -14.58 -6.16
CA LEU A 145 6.23 -13.31 -6.45
C LEU A 145 5.49 -13.34 -7.79
N ARG A 146 6.15 -13.87 -8.84
CA ARG A 146 5.53 -14.06 -10.16
C ARG A 146 4.29 -14.94 -10.04
N GLN A 147 4.41 -16.09 -9.39
CA GLN A 147 3.30 -17.02 -9.22
C GLN A 147 2.12 -16.38 -8.48
N PHE A 148 2.39 -15.64 -7.41
CA PHE A 148 1.37 -14.88 -6.69
C PHE A 148 0.64 -13.90 -7.61
N MET A 149 1.39 -13.06 -8.36
CA MET A 149 0.80 -12.09 -9.27
C MET A 149 0.00 -12.76 -10.40
N MET A 150 0.49 -13.87 -10.96
CA MET A 150 -0.20 -14.61 -12.03
C MET A 150 -1.58 -15.14 -11.59
N GLN A 151 -1.71 -15.58 -10.34
CA GLN A 151 -2.96 -16.07 -9.77
C GLN A 151 -3.98 -14.95 -9.54
N GLN A 152 -3.51 -13.73 -9.25
CA GLN A 152 -4.37 -12.57 -8.98
C GLN A 152 -4.68 -11.74 -10.24
N THR A 153 -3.87 -11.87 -11.30
CA THR A 153 -4.02 -11.10 -12.53
C THR A 153 -5.10 -11.69 -13.41
N ARG A 154 -6.07 -10.86 -13.81
CA ARG A 154 -7.13 -11.22 -14.77
C ARG A 154 -6.54 -11.45 -16.16
N GLU A 155 -7.09 -12.45 -16.85
CA GLU A 155 -6.66 -12.81 -18.21
C GLU A 155 -6.92 -11.67 -19.21
N THR A 156 -8.00 -10.91 -19.02
CA THR A 156 -8.32 -9.74 -19.86
C THR A 156 -7.25 -8.66 -19.77
N ASP A 157 -6.75 -8.41 -18.55
CA ASP A 157 -5.79 -7.34 -18.29
C ASP A 157 -4.40 -7.79 -18.74
N LEU A 158 -4.06 -9.06 -18.54
CA LEU A 158 -2.83 -9.67 -19.06
C LEU A 158 -2.79 -9.62 -20.59
N ALA A 159 -3.88 -10.00 -21.26
CA ALA A 159 -3.98 -9.97 -22.72
C ALA A 159 -3.89 -8.54 -23.27
N LEU A 160 -4.44 -7.55 -22.56
CA LEU A 160 -4.31 -6.14 -22.93
C LEU A 160 -2.83 -5.71 -22.95
N PHE A 161 -2.10 -5.94 -21.87
CA PHE A 161 -0.68 -5.55 -21.81
C PHE A 161 0.21 -6.37 -22.74
N ALA A 162 -0.12 -7.64 -22.99
CA ALA A 162 0.58 -8.45 -23.99
C ALA A 162 0.43 -7.85 -25.41
N ARG A 163 -0.79 -7.42 -25.78
CA ARG A 163 -1.05 -6.74 -27.06
C ARG A 163 -0.34 -5.39 -27.16
N LEU A 164 -0.34 -4.60 -26.08
CA LEU A 164 0.35 -3.31 -26.04
C LEU A 164 1.87 -3.45 -26.15
N ALA A 165 2.43 -4.56 -25.68
CA ALA A 165 3.85 -4.86 -25.74
C ALA A 165 4.28 -5.53 -27.07
N ASP A 166 3.35 -5.77 -28.00
CA ASP A 166 3.56 -6.55 -29.23
C ASP A 166 4.28 -7.89 -28.96
N ALA A 167 3.89 -8.55 -27.86
CA ALA A 167 4.57 -9.75 -27.42
C ALA A 167 4.10 -10.98 -28.22
N PRO A 168 5.01 -11.94 -28.52
CA PRO A 168 4.63 -13.19 -29.16
C PRO A 168 3.66 -13.99 -28.26
N ALA A 169 2.88 -14.87 -28.87
CA ALA A 169 1.97 -15.74 -28.13
C ALA A 169 2.75 -16.57 -27.08
N PHE A 170 2.29 -16.54 -25.84
CA PHE A 170 2.88 -17.27 -24.73
C PHE A 170 2.24 -18.67 -24.65
N GLU A 171 3.06 -19.73 -24.62
CA GLU A 171 2.53 -21.11 -24.53
C GLU A 171 1.93 -21.42 -23.15
N THR A 172 2.50 -20.82 -22.10
CA THR A 172 2.08 -21.04 -20.71
C THR A 172 1.93 -19.72 -19.99
N ARG A 173 0.94 -19.62 -19.09
CA ARG A 173 0.71 -18.46 -18.20
C ARG A 173 1.99 -18.03 -17.47
N ASP A 174 2.83 -18.99 -17.08
CA ASP A 174 4.05 -18.74 -16.29
C ASP A 174 5.24 -18.22 -17.12
N SER A 175 5.16 -18.23 -18.45
CA SER A 175 6.23 -17.73 -19.35
C SER A 175 6.19 -16.21 -19.57
N VAL A 176 5.21 -15.51 -18.99
CA VAL A 176 5.03 -14.08 -19.21
C VAL A 176 6.16 -13.28 -18.54
N PRO A 177 6.83 -12.38 -19.28
CA PRO A 177 7.86 -11.50 -18.73
C PRO A 177 7.33 -10.59 -17.61
N MET A 178 8.15 -10.37 -16.59
CA MET A 178 7.80 -9.53 -15.43
C MET A 178 7.39 -8.10 -15.83
N ARG A 179 7.99 -7.56 -16.90
CA ARG A 179 7.68 -6.23 -17.46
C ARG A 179 6.23 -6.10 -17.94
N ILE A 180 5.59 -7.19 -18.34
CA ILE A 180 4.19 -7.23 -18.78
C ILE A 180 3.29 -7.59 -17.58
N LEU A 181 3.72 -8.53 -16.76
CA LEU A 181 2.95 -9.01 -15.61
C LEU A 181 2.72 -7.93 -14.56
N VAL A 182 3.75 -7.18 -14.16
CA VAL A 182 3.65 -6.16 -13.10
C VAL A 182 2.59 -5.09 -13.41
N PRO A 183 2.60 -4.40 -14.58
CA PRO A 183 1.57 -3.42 -14.88
C PRO A 183 0.17 -4.03 -15.07
N ALA A 184 0.08 -5.26 -15.59
CA ALA A 184 -1.18 -5.99 -15.69
C ALA A 184 -1.76 -6.33 -14.31
N TYR A 185 -0.91 -6.79 -13.39
CA TYR A 185 -1.27 -7.09 -12.01
C TYR A 185 -1.81 -5.84 -11.30
N ILE A 186 -1.07 -4.73 -11.34
CA ILE A 186 -1.48 -3.48 -10.68
C ILE A 186 -2.86 -3.02 -11.21
N THR A 187 -3.08 -3.11 -12.52
CA THR A 187 -4.37 -2.73 -13.13
C THR A 187 -5.51 -3.66 -12.69
N SER A 188 -5.24 -4.97 -12.61
CA SER A 188 -6.20 -5.98 -12.13
C SER A 188 -6.56 -5.79 -10.66
N GLU A 189 -5.58 -5.48 -9.81
CA GLU A 189 -5.77 -5.16 -8.39
C GLU A 189 -6.59 -3.88 -8.22
N LEU A 190 -6.26 -2.84 -8.98
CA LEU A 190 -6.98 -1.56 -8.97
C LEU A 190 -8.45 -1.76 -9.33
N LYS A 191 -8.72 -2.46 -10.43
CA LYS A 191 -10.09 -2.77 -10.90
C LYS A 191 -10.86 -3.60 -9.86
N THR A 192 -10.21 -4.59 -9.25
CA THR A 192 -10.82 -5.44 -8.23
C THR A 192 -11.10 -4.66 -6.95
N ALA A 193 -10.18 -3.79 -6.50
CA ALA A 193 -10.38 -2.93 -5.34
C ALA A 193 -11.58 -1.99 -5.52
N PHE A 194 -11.69 -1.34 -6.68
CA PHE A 194 -12.84 -0.50 -7.00
C PHE A 194 -14.15 -1.29 -7.08
N SER A 195 -14.12 -2.48 -7.67
CA SER A 195 -15.30 -3.35 -7.74
C SER A 195 -15.78 -3.79 -6.35
N ASN A 196 -14.84 -4.20 -5.49
CA ASN A 196 -15.16 -4.62 -4.12
C ASN A 196 -15.75 -3.45 -3.32
N TRP A 197 -15.16 -2.26 -3.43
CA TRP A 197 -15.69 -1.06 -2.80
C TRP A 197 -17.11 -0.74 -3.29
N PHE A 198 -17.36 -0.80 -4.59
CA PHE A 198 -18.70 -0.53 -5.13
C PHE A 198 -19.74 -1.52 -4.57
N TYR A 199 -19.41 -2.80 -4.47
CA TYR A 199 -20.31 -3.82 -3.92
C TYR A 199 -20.65 -3.56 -2.45
N ASP A 200 -19.65 -3.23 -1.62
CA ASP A 200 -19.86 -2.96 -0.20
C ASP A 200 -20.65 -1.67 0.05
N PHE A 201 -20.51 -0.65 -0.82
CA PHE A 201 -21.14 0.66 -0.64
C PHE A 201 -22.46 0.87 -1.38
N TYR A 202 -22.78 0.03 -2.36
CA TYR A 202 -24.07 0.02 -3.04
C TYR A 202 -25.28 0.10 -2.08
N PRO A 203 -25.41 -0.75 -1.02
CA PRO A 203 -26.58 -0.72 -0.15
C PRO A 203 -26.76 0.59 0.63
N PHE A 204 -25.67 1.24 1.04
CA PHE A 204 -25.73 2.47 1.83
C PHE A 204 -26.24 3.67 1.02
N SER A 205 -25.80 3.78 -0.23
CA SER A 205 -26.23 4.84 -1.14
C SER A 205 -27.74 4.75 -1.43
N HIS A 206 -28.24 3.54 -1.68
CA HIS A 206 -29.67 3.31 -1.94
C HIS A 206 -30.54 3.60 -0.71
N HIS A 207 -30.12 3.17 0.49
CA HIS A 207 -30.89 3.42 1.71
C HIS A 207 -30.99 4.92 2.02
N ARG A 208 -29.91 5.69 1.83
CA ARG A 208 -29.92 7.15 2.00
C ARG A 208 -30.87 7.85 1.03
N LEU A 209 -30.91 7.43 -0.23
CA LEU A 209 -31.83 7.99 -1.25
C LEU A 209 -33.30 7.69 -0.92
N SER A 210 -33.60 6.46 -0.46
CA SER A 210 -34.96 6.09 -0.07
C SER A 210 -35.47 6.87 1.16
N GLY A 211 -34.57 7.27 2.07
CA GLY A 211 -34.88 8.13 3.21
C GLY A 211 -35.21 9.57 2.80
N CYS A 212 -34.45 10.15 1.88
CA CYS A 212 -34.73 11.50 1.36
C CYS A 212 -36.04 11.56 0.56
N GLN A 213 -36.31 10.60 -0.32
CA GLN A 213 -37.59 10.54 -1.06
C GLN A 213 -38.81 10.40 -0.16
N ARG A 214 -38.68 9.68 0.97
CA ARG A 214 -39.77 9.57 1.94
C ARG A 214 -40.07 10.89 2.66
N LEU A 215 -39.07 11.73 2.87
CA LEU A 215 -39.24 13.05 3.51
C LEU A 215 -39.75 14.12 2.54
N ASP A 216 -39.42 14.03 1.25
CA ASP A 216 -39.96 14.94 0.23
C ASP A 216 -41.42 14.60 -0.14
N GLY A 217 -41.81 13.32 -0.10
CA GLY A 217 -43.20 12.90 -0.32
C GLY A 217 -44.19 13.40 0.74
N THR A 218 -43.72 13.73 1.95
CA THR A 218 -44.55 14.32 3.01
C THR A 218 -44.60 15.85 2.98
N ARG A 219 -43.80 16.52 2.15
CA ARG A 219 -43.74 17.99 2.07
C ARG A 219 -44.56 18.58 0.90
N TYR A 220 -45.04 17.75 -0.02
CA TYR A 220 -45.91 18.19 -1.13
C TYR A 220 -47.41 18.24 -0.77
N ASP A 221 -47.80 17.83 0.44
CA ASP A 221 -49.22 17.79 0.88
C ASP A 221 -49.62 18.92 1.85
N ASP A 222 -48.89 20.04 1.89
CA ASP A 222 -49.16 21.18 2.81
C ASP A 222 -49.59 22.47 2.08
N GLY A 223 -50.17 22.40 0.87
CA GLY A 223 -50.56 23.62 0.15
C GLY A 223 -51.62 23.54 -0.94
N ALA A 224 -52.16 22.37 -1.30
CA ALA A 224 -53.19 22.27 -2.33
C ALA A 224 -54.55 21.99 -1.69
N THR A 225 -55.25 23.08 -1.37
CA THR A 225 -56.71 23.23 -1.37
C THR A 225 -57.50 21.96 -1.72
N ARG A 226 -58.05 21.33 -0.68
CA ARG A 226 -59.14 20.37 -0.73
C ARG A 226 -60.39 21.04 -1.32
N HIS A 227 -60.47 21.15 -2.64
CA HIS A 227 -61.71 21.44 -3.34
C HIS A 227 -62.06 20.31 -4.30
N ARG A 228 -62.91 19.42 -3.77
CA ARG A 228 -64.17 19.01 -4.40
C ARG A 228 -64.04 18.43 -5.82
N PHE A 229 -63.92 17.10 -5.89
CA PHE A 229 -64.51 16.34 -6.98
C PHE A 229 -65.29 15.15 -6.40
N THR A 230 -66.55 15.43 -6.07
CA THR A 230 -67.62 14.44 -6.05
C THR A 230 -68.32 14.49 -7.40
N ALA A 231 -68.50 13.31 -8.01
CA ALA A 231 -69.44 12.99 -9.09
C ALA A 231 -69.19 13.67 -10.45
N PHE A 232 -68.63 12.93 -11.42
CA PHE A 232 -69.35 12.28 -12.53
C PHE A 232 -68.37 11.41 -13.32
#